data_AF-A0AAN9VC95-F1
#
_entry.id   AF-A0AAN9VC95-F1
#
_cell.length_a   1.000
_cell.length_b   1.000
_cell.length_c   1.000
_cell.angle_alpha   90.00
_cell.angle_beta   90.00
_cell.angle_gamma   90.00
#
_symmetry.space_group_name_H-M   'P 1'
#
loop_
_entity.id
_entity.type
_entity.pdbx_description
1 polymer ?
#
loop_
_entity_poly.entity_id
_entity_poly.type
_entity_poly.pdbx_seq_one_letter_code
_entity_poly.pdbx_strand_id
1 'polypeptide(L)'
;MIDVSAKLIRGPVYLTGECVECYITFSNPPVPQHKKSQSNSDVLESLAWASVQIHCQCSTNSKVAYPDSNSISAEELSTSNTDTSFAPCRGERGHIVLSTKPRILFCDLRLSAGESKSYVYSETLPCEAPPSYRGQAVKYSYKITIGMQRINCPIKLLRVPLRVLEVNGFMEHGMCGDSEDLTPTNPFLEIQRRETPLDVALQVMQNITARRTPNFYNITNTRGKVVRFCLFKQAYKLGEDIVGTFDFSDATIPCVQFSVVLQSEEEINPGCKRWAKLGPAIVSYSKYHEVCLNMKRSQLILPIPLHITPAFATKLVTLKWRLHFEFVTTLTPLTHHNSSSNAYGKVLQGPSSLDIETMIWNLPVNIYSTTPLQVSQGLQAQTKFGVVI
;
A
#
# COMPACT_ATOMS: atom_id res chain seq x y z
N MET A 1 -1.77 -11.90 36.55
CA MET A 1 -1.44 -10.94 35.48
C MET A 1 -0.92 -11.78 34.33
N ILE A 2 -1.52 -11.68 33.14
CA ILE A 2 -1.10 -12.52 32.00
C ILE A 2 -0.59 -11.61 30.88
N ASP A 3 0.60 -11.91 30.39
CA ASP A 3 1.18 -11.25 29.22
C ASP A 3 0.70 -11.97 27.96
N VAL A 4 -0.01 -11.23 27.11
CA VAL A 4 -0.46 -11.74 25.82
C VAL A 4 0.37 -11.10 24.73
N SER A 5 0.92 -11.91 23.84
CA SER A 5 1.67 -11.43 22.68
C SER A 5 1.20 -12.09 21.40
N ALA A 6 1.16 -11.32 20.32
CA ALA A 6 0.81 -11.77 18.99
C ALA A 6 1.95 -11.43 18.03
N LYS A 7 2.41 -12.41 17.27
CA LYS A 7 3.51 -12.27 16.30
C LYS A 7 3.07 -12.75 14.92
N LEU A 8 3.19 -11.90 13.92
CA LEU A 8 2.97 -12.29 12.53
C LEU A 8 4.21 -13.04 12.01
N ILE A 9 4.00 -14.24 11.46
CA ILE A 9 5.10 -15.16 11.12
C ILE A 9 5.92 -14.62 9.93
N ARG A 10 5.24 -14.11 8.90
CA ARG A 10 5.84 -13.68 7.62
C ARG A 10 6.03 -12.15 7.50
N GLY A 11 5.71 -11.41 8.56
CA GLY A 11 5.69 -9.95 8.56
C GLY A 11 4.26 -9.38 8.50
N PRO A 12 4.11 -8.04 8.52
CA PRO A 12 2.80 -7.39 8.62
C PRO A 12 2.15 -7.06 7.28
N VAL A 13 2.78 -7.42 6.15
CA VAL A 13 2.26 -7.15 4.81
C VAL A 13 1.84 -8.46 4.15
N TYR A 14 0.68 -8.43 3.49
CA TYR A 14 0.08 -9.60 2.82
C TYR A 14 -0.59 -9.17 1.51
N LEU A 15 -0.77 -10.10 0.58
CA LEU A 15 -1.58 -9.91 -0.62
C LEU A 15 -3.03 -10.38 -0.39
N THR A 16 -3.96 -9.84 -1.17
CA THR A 16 -5.30 -10.42 -1.32
C THR A 16 -5.19 -11.87 -1.80
N GLY A 17 -5.93 -12.80 -1.20
CA GLY A 17 -5.81 -14.24 -1.47
C GLY A 17 -4.71 -14.97 -0.67
N GLU A 18 -3.84 -14.25 0.04
CA GLU A 18 -2.77 -14.86 0.82
C GLU A 18 -3.26 -15.35 2.20
N CYS A 19 -2.63 -16.41 2.71
CA CYS A 19 -2.88 -16.92 4.05
C CYS A 19 -2.11 -16.11 5.11
N VAL A 20 -2.84 -15.54 6.06
CA VAL A 20 -2.32 -14.79 7.20
C VAL A 20 -2.14 -15.72 8.38
N GLU A 21 -0.91 -15.79 8.90
CA GLU A 21 -0.58 -16.61 10.06
C GLU A 21 -0.06 -15.75 11.22
N CYS A 22 -0.68 -15.93 12.39
CA CYS A 22 -0.36 -15.20 13.61
C CYS A 22 -0.14 -16.18 14.78
N TYR A 23 1.03 -16.08 15.40
CA TYR A 23 1.39 -16.82 16.61
C TYR A 23 0.95 -16.03 17.83
N ILE A 24 0.05 -16.58 18.64
CA ILE A 24 -0.54 -15.91 19.79
C ILE A 24 -0.12 -16.67 21.05
N THR A 25 0.63 -16.01 21.93
CA THR A 25 1.18 -16.59 23.16
C THR A 25 0.59 -15.90 24.37
N PHE A 26 0.07 -16.70 25.30
CA PHE A 26 -0.38 -16.29 26.63
C PHE A 26 0.66 -16.77 27.63
N SER A 27 1.21 -15.87 28.44
CA SER A 27 2.31 -16.16 29.37
C SER A 27 1.96 -15.64 30.76
N ASN A 28 2.06 -16.49 31.77
CA ASN A 28 2.02 -16.06 33.16
C ASN A 28 3.47 -15.82 33.62
N PRO A 29 3.90 -14.58 33.87
CA PRO A 29 5.29 -14.29 34.20
C PRO A 29 5.71 -14.96 35.53
N PRO A 30 6.98 -15.35 35.68
CA PRO A 30 7.44 -15.99 36.91
C PRO A 30 7.39 -15.02 38.09
N VAL A 31 6.96 -15.52 39.26
CA VAL A 31 6.95 -14.74 40.50
C VAL A 31 8.40 -14.46 40.95
N PRO A 32 8.78 -13.20 41.26
CA PRO A 32 10.10 -12.87 41.77
C PRO A 32 10.43 -13.64 43.06
N GLN A 33 11.69 -14.09 43.20
CA GLN A 33 12.12 -14.96 44.31
C GLN A 33 11.79 -14.41 45.71
N HIS A 34 11.81 -13.08 45.89
CA HIS A 34 11.46 -12.42 47.16
C HIS A 34 9.99 -12.54 47.58
N LYS A 35 9.07 -12.86 46.65
CA LYS A 35 7.64 -13.07 46.95
C LYS A 35 7.25 -14.55 47.07
N LYS A 36 8.14 -15.48 46.70
CA LYS A 36 7.86 -16.93 46.74
C LYS A 36 7.74 -17.48 48.17
N SER A 37 8.39 -16.85 49.15
CA SER A 37 8.37 -17.29 50.55
C SER A 37 7.09 -16.92 51.31
N GLN A 38 6.21 -16.09 50.74
CA GLN A 38 4.97 -15.63 51.40
C GLN A 38 3.67 -16.17 50.79
N SER A 39 3.73 -16.89 49.66
CA SER A 39 2.54 -17.37 48.95
C SER A 39 2.49 -18.90 48.92
N ASN A 40 1.61 -19.50 49.71
CA ASN A 40 1.44 -20.95 49.84
C ASN A 40 0.40 -21.52 48.85
N SER A 41 0.40 -21.04 47.60
CA SER A 41 -0.57 -21.46 46.60
C SER A 41 0.05 -21.37 45.22
N ASP A 42 -0.07 -22.44 44.44
CA ASP A 42 0.01 -22.40 42.98
C ASP A 42 -1.06 -21.44 42.48
N VAL A 43 -0.72 -20.14 42.37
CA VAL A 43 -1.65 -19.12 41.88
C VAL A 43 -1.82 -19.33 40.39
N LEU A 44 -2.78 -20.21 40.04
CA LEU A 44 -3.20 -20.43 38.68
C LEU A 44 -3.95 -19.19 38.18
N GLU A 45 -3.41 -18.57 37.14
CA GLU A 45 -4.08 -17.49 36.46
C GLU A 45 -5.02 -18.07 35.40
N SER A 46 -6.31 -17.69 35.45
CA SER A 46 -7.37 -18.31 34.64
C SER A 46 -7.98 -17.31 33.65
N LEU A 47 -7.93 -17.64 32.36
CA LEU A 47 -8.61 -16.94 31.28
C LEU A 47 -9.88 -17.70 30.92
N ALA A 48 -11.00 -16.99 30.92
CA ALA A 48 -12.31 -17.55 30.59
C ALA A 48 -12.38 -17.93 29.11
N TRP A 49 -11.90 -17.09 28.21
CA TRP A 49 -11.86 -17.40 26.77
C TRP A 49 -10.92 -16.46 26.03
N ALA A 50 -10.52 -16.88 24.83
CA ALA A 50 -9.94 -15.99 23.84
C ALA A 50 -10.46 -16.35 22.44
N SER A 51 -10.72 -15.33 21.63
CA SER A 51 -11.15 -15.44 20.24
C SER A 51 -10.39 -14.46 19.37
N VAL A 52 -10.21 -14.81 18.10
CA VAL A 52 -9.43 -14.02 17.13
C VAL A 52 -10.18 -13.88 15.82
N GLN A 53 -10.02 -12.73 15.17
CA GLN A 53 -10.69 -12.43 13.91
C GLN A 53 -9.92 -11.37 13.12
N ILE A 54 -10.04 -11.41 11.79
CA ILE A 54 -9.54 -10.37 10.88
C ILE A 54 -10.72 -9.51 10.44
N HIS A 55 -10.53 -8.20 10.45
CA HIS A 55 -11.50 -7.27 9.87
C HIS A 55 -10.83 -6.13 9.11
N CYS A 56 -11.56 -5.59 8.14
CA CYS A 56 -11.25 -4.34 7.44
C CYS A 56 -12.33 -3.31 7.73
N GLN A 57 -11.91 -2.13 8.14
CA GLN A 57 -12.80 -0.99 8.29
C GLN A 57 -12.51 0.07 7.24
N CYS A 58 -13.58 0.64 6.71
CA CYS A 58 -13.54 1.80 5.84
C CYS A 58 -14.10 3.00 6.60
N SER A 59 -13.22 3.97 6.88
CA SER A 59 -13.65 5.29 7.32
C SER A 59 -13.70 6.23 6.11
N THR A 60 -14.81 6.93 5.94
CA THR A 60 -15.02 7.91 4.87
C THR A 60 -15.03 9.33 5.43
N ASN A 61 -14.76 10.32 4.58
CA ASN A 61 -14.94 11.72 4.93
C ASN A 61 -16.37 12.21 4.59
N SER A 62 -16.66 13.49 4.85
CA SER A 62 -17.97 14.09 4.62
C SER A 62 -18.40 14.16 3.14
N LYS A 63 -17.50 13.92 2.18
CA LYS A 63 -17.74 14.04 0.74
C LYS A 63 -18.28 12.76 0.10
N VAL A 64 -18.05 11.62 0.76
CA VAL A 64 -18.48 10.30 0.30
C VAL A 64 -19.82 9.95 0.93
N ALA A 65 -20.79 9.58 0.11
CA ALA A 65 -22.02 8.93 0.54
C ALA A 65 -21.82 7.41 0.39
N TYR A 66 -22.04 6.66 1.46
CA TYR A 66 -21.97 5.20 1.41
C TYR A 66 -23.22 4.66 0.71
N PRO A 67 -23.10 3.75 -0.28
CA PRO A 67 -24.22 3.34 -1.12
C PRO A 67 -25.26 2.46 -0.39
N ASP A 68 -24.86 1.74 0.66
CA ASP A 68 -25.73 0.81 1.39
C ASP A 68 -25.99 1.27 2.84
N SER A 69 -27.24 1.62 3.15
CA SER A 69 -27.72 1.87 4.53
C SER A 69 -27.74 0.61 5.41
N ASN A 70 -27.55 -0.57 4.84
CA ASN A 70 -27.49 -1.87 5.54
C ASN A 70 -26.05 -2.30 5.90
N SER A 71 -25.04 -1.46 5.64
CA SER A 71 -23.67 -1.76 6.03
C SER A 71 -23.48 -1.51 7.52
N ILE A 72 -23.31 -2.60 8.27
CA ILE A 72 -23.17 -2.55 9.73
C ILE A 72 -22.01 -1.63 10.10
N SER A 73 -22.34 -0.49 10.72
CA SER A 73 -21.31 0.39 11.25
C SER A 73 -20.59 -0.32 12.41
N ALA A 74 -19.28 -0.12 12.55
CA ALA A 74 -18.52 -0.71 13.65
C ALA A 74 -19.11 -0.34 15.03
N GLU A 75 -19.78 0.82 15.09
CA GLU A 75 -20.48 1.34 16.26
C GLU A 75 -21.80 0.59 16.52
N GLU A 76 -22.64 0.33 15.51
CA GLU A 76 -23.88 -0.45 15.63
C GLU A 76 -23.65 -1.90 16.08
N LEU A 77 -22.59 -2.57 15.59
CA LEU A 77 -22.23 -3.91 16.06
C LEU A 77 -21.67 -3.90 17.49
N SER A 78 -21.18 -2.75 17.96
CA SER A 78 -20.60 -2.62 19.30
C SER A 78 -21.63 -2.26 20.38
N THR A 79 -22.74 -1.59 20.02
CA THR A 79 -23.82 -1.22 20.94
C THR A 79 -24.80 -2.37 21.21
N SER A 80 -24.91 -3.36 20.31
CA SER A 80 -25.72 -4.56 20.52
C SER A 80 -25.06 -5.62 21.41
N ASN A 81 -23.76 -5.46 21.70
CA ASN A 81 -22.94 -6.49 22.32
C ASN A 81 -22.76 -6.23 23.83
N THR A 82 -23.25 -7.17 24.64
CA THR A 82 -23.02 -7.22 26.10
C THR A 82 -21.52 -7.23 26.41
N ASP A 83 -21.12 -6.77 27.60
CA ASP A 83 -19.72 -6.73 28.05
C ASP A 83 -19.00 -8.09 28.11
N THR A 84 -19.72 -9.19 27.86
CA THR A 84 -19.23 -10.56 27.85
C THR A 84 -19.07 -11.16 26.44
N SER A 85 -19.48 -10.44 25.39
CA SER A 85 -19.42 -10.93 24.01
C SER A 85 -18.21 -10.39 23.24
N PHE A 86 -17.65 -11.21 22.34
CA PHE A 86 -16.52 -10.80 21.53
C PHE A 86 -16.92 -9.75 20.48
N ALA A 87 -16.58 -8.50 20.75
CA ALA A 87 -16.83 -7.35 19.87
C ALA A 87 -15.50 -6.82 19.29
N PRO A 88 -14.99 -7.37 18.17
CA PRO A 88 -13.66 -7.06 17.65
C PRO A 88 -13.50 -5.58 17.24
N CYS A 89 -14.58 -4.96 16.75
CA CYS A 89 -14.59 -3.59 16.25
C CYS A 89 -14.98 -2.55 17.34
N ARG A 90 -15.13 -2.95 18.62
CA ARG A 90 -15.57 -2.07 19.71
C ARG A 90 -14.69 -0.82 19.81
N GLY A 91 -15.29 0.37 19.67
CA GLY A 91 -14.56 1.65 19.75
C GLY A 91 -13.75 1.99 18.50
N GLU A 92 -13.96 1.31 17.37
CA GLU A 92 -13.43 1.73 16.08
C GLU A 92 -14.48 2.49 15.26
N ARG A 93 -14.03 3.38 14.36
CA ARG A 93 -14.89 4.24 13.55
C ARG A 93 -14.93 3.76 12.11
N GLY A 94 -16.11 3.86 11.48
CA GLY A 94 -16.33 3.56 10.07
C GLY A 94 -17.16 2.29 9.84
N HIS A 95 -17.30 1.92 8.58
CA HIS A 95 -18.06 0.75 8.15
C HIS A 95 -17.17 -0.48 8.09
N ILE A 96 -17.70 -1.63 8.51
CA ILE A 96 -17.00 -2.91 8.38
C ILE A 96 -17.15 -3.37 6.92
N VAL A 97 -16.05 -3.39 6.19
CA VAL A 97 -16.02 -3.83 4.77
C VAL A 97 -15.68 -5.30 4.65
N LEU A 98 -14.86 -5.81 5.57
CA LEU A 98 -14.52 -7.22 5.66
C LEU A 98 -14.55 -7.65 7.12
N SER A 99 -15.09 -8.84 7.38
CA SER A 99 -15.09 -9.45 8.70
C SER A 99 -15.03 -10.96 8.53
N THR A 100 -13.93 -11.60 8.93
CA THR A 100 -13.82 -13.07 8.85
C THR A 100 -14.64 -13.72 9.97
N LYS A 101 -14.89 -15.03 9.89
CA LYS A 101 -15.56 -15.74 10.98
C LYS A 101 -14.66 -15.74 12.23
N PRO A 102 -15.14 -15.33 13.42
CA PRO A 102 -14.37 -15.41 14.64
C PRO A 102 -13.92 -16.86 14.90
N ARG A 103 -12.66 -17.06 15.25
CA ARG A 103 -12.13 -18.37 15.69
C ARG A 103 -11.83 -18.34 17.17
N ILE A 104 -12.33 -19.35 17.88
CA ILE A 104 -12.08 -19.52 19.32
C ILE A 104 -10.72 -20.18 19.50
N LEU A 105 -9.85 -19.59 20.33
CA LEU A 105 -8.55 -20.16 20.68
C LEU A 105 -8.67 -21.14 21.84
N PHE A 106 -9.46 -20.79 22.86
CA PHE A 106 -9.80 -21.65 24.01
C PHE A 106 -11.02 -21.09 24.78
N CYS A 107 -11.65 -21.93 25.59
CA CYS A 107 -12.81 -21.62 26.44
C CYS A 107 -12.57 -21.80 27.96
N ASP A 108 -11.38 -22.25 28.35
CA ASP A 108 -10.85 -22.18 29.73
C ASP A 108 -9.34 -22.44 29.59
N LEU A 109 -8.51 -21.50 30.05
CA LEU A 109 -7.06 -21.66 30.09
C LEU A 109 -6.55 -21.27 31.45
N ARG A 110 -5.86 -22.21 32.11
CA ARG A 110 -5.17 -21.99 33.38
C ARG A 110 -3.68 -22.06 33.14
N LEU A 111 -2.94 -21.08 33.66
CA LEU A 111 -1.49 -21.01 33.53
C LEU A 111 -0.85 -20.89 34.90
N SER A 112 0.10 -21.78 35.17
CA SER A 112 0.97 -21.74 36.35
C SER A 112 2.01 -20.62 36.22
N ALA A 113 2.62 -20.19 37.32
CA ALA A 113 3.65 -19.16 37.27
C ALA A 113 4.85 -19.60 36.40
N GLY A 114 5.21 -18.81 35.40
CA GLY A 114 6.23 -19.12 34.40
C GLY A 114 5.73 -19.97 33.22
N GLU A 115 4.49 -20.44 33.23
CA GLU A 115 3.90 -21.23 32.16
C GLU A 115 3.47 -20.32 31.00
N SER A 116 3.63 -20.81 29.77
CA SER A 116 3.17 -20.13 28.57
C SER A 116 2.52 -21.12 27.61
N LYS A 117 1.39 -20.73 27.03
CA LYS A 117 0.69 -21.51 25.99
C LYS A 117 0.54 -20.69 24.73
N SER A 118 0.77 -21.32 23.58
CA SER A 118 0.73 -20.66 22.29
C SER A 118 -0.20 -21.34 21.31
N TYR A 119 -0.80 -20.54 20.43
CA TYR A 119 -1.74 -20.96 19.41
C TYR A 119 -1.36 -20.35 18.07
N VAL A 120 -1.60 -21.07 16.98
CA VAL A 120 -1.43 -20.56 15.61
C VAL A 120 -2.80 -20.24 15.03
N TYR A 121 -3.04 -18.97 14.74
CA TYR A 121 -4.19 -18.53 13.96
C TYR A 121 -3.81 -18.45 12.49
N SER A 122 -4.60 -19.08 11.62
CA SER A 122 -4.38 -19.11 10.18
C SER A 122 -5.69 -18.83 9.44
N GLU A 123 -5.70 -17.80 8.59
CA GLU A 123 -6.89 -17.36 7.85
C GLU A 123 -6.50 -16.79 6.48
N THR A 124 -7.25 -17.13 5.43
CA THR A 124 -7.00 -16.65 4.07
C THR A 124 -7.77 -15.37 3.79
N LEU A 125 -7.09 -14.33 3.33
CA LEU A 125 -7.74 -13.08 2.94
C LEU A 125 -8.53 -13.28 1.64
N PRO A 126 -9.78 -12.79 1.52
CA PRO A 126 -10.51 -12.87 0.27
C PRO A 126 -9.81 -12.10 -0.85
N CYS A 127 -9.91 -12.62 -2.08
CA CYS A 127 -9.30 -12.01 -3.26
C CYS A 127 -9.93 -10.67 -3.64
N GLU A 128 -11.23 -10.51 -3.36
CA GLU A 128 -12.02 -9.30 -3.65
C GLU A 128 -11.93 -8.23 -2.56
N ALA A 129 -11.12 -8.49 -1.52
CA ALA A 129 -10.99 -7.56 -0.41
C ALA A 129 -10.20 -6.30 -0.86
N PRO A 130 -10.60 -5.08 -0.45
CA PRO A 130 -9.91 -3.87 -0.85
C PRO A 130 -8.47 -3.81 -0.28
N PRO A 131 -7.49 -3.16 -0.93
CA PRO A 131 -6.18 -2.97 -0.32
C PRO A 131 -6.23 -2.08 0.92
N SER A 132 -5.19 -2.15 1.74
CA SER A 132 -4.95 -1.16 2.79
C SER A 132 -4.53 0.17 2.16
N TYR A 133 -5.32 1.21 2.42
CA TYR A 133 -5.15 2.52 1.80
C TYR A 133 -5.54 3.64 2.76
N ARG A 134 -4.84 4.77 2.66
CA ARG A 134 -5.15 6.01 3.39
C ARG A 134 -5.14 7.17 2.40
N GLY A 135 -6.31 7.46 1.83
CA GLY A 135 -6.55 8.58 0.94
C GLY A 135 -7.12 9.81 1.65
N GLN A 136 -7.61 10.75 0.85
CA GLN A 136 -8.31 11.94 1.30
C GLN A 136 -9.80 11.66 1.50
N ALA A 137 -10.40 10.84 0.62
CA ALA A 137 -11.82 10.49 0.66
C ALA A 137 -12.09 9.29 1.57
N VAL A 138 -11.27 8.24 1.48
CA VAL A 138 -11.47 7.00 2.21
C VAL A 138 -10.17 6.47 2.84
N LYS A 139 -10.33 5.67 3.88
CA LYS A 139 -9.23 4.90 4.48
C LYS A 139 -9.71 3.49 4.79
N TYR A 140 -9.00 2.51 4.24
CA TYR A 140 -9.17 1.08 4.50
C TYR A 140 -8.08 0.61 5.47
N SER A 141 -8.49 0.10 6.63
CA SER A 141 -7.58 -0.32 7.70
C SER A 141 -7.87 -1.76 8.10
N TYR A 142 -6.87 -2.63 7.99
CA TYR A 142 -6.98 -4.03 8.40
C TYR A 142 -6.32 -4.28 9.75
N LYS A 143 -6.96 -5.13 10.56
CA LYS A 143 -6.46 -5.56 11.86
C LYS A 143 -6.83 -7.00 12.13
N ILE A 144 -5.92 -7.74 12.76
CA ILE A 144 -6.25 -8.95 13.51
C ILE A 144 -6.58 -8.50 14.92
N THR A 145 -7.76 -8.85 15.42
CA THR A 145 -8.16 -8.54 16.79
C THR A 145 -8.32 -9.81 17.59
N ILE A 146 -7.55 -9.91 18.67
CA ILE A 146 -7.65 -10.96 19.67
C ILE A 146 -8.44 -10.39 20.84
N GLY A 147 -9.64 -10.90 21.07
CA GLY A 147 -10.41 -10.63 22.27
C GLY A 147 -10.16 -11.70 23.31
N MET A 148 -9.96 -11.28 24.55
CA MET A 148 -9.73 -12.19 25.66
C MET A 148 -10.38 -11.66 26.92
N GLN A 149 -10.81 -12.58 27.77
CA GLN A 149 -11.43 -12.26 29.04
C GLN A 149 -10.79 -13.08 30.16
N ARG A 150 -10.33 -12.38 31.20
CA ARG A 150 -9.98 -13.01 32.48
C ARG A 150 -11.27 -13.17 33.30
N ILE A 151 -11.35 -14.22 34.11
CA ILE A 151 -12.52 -14.45 34.96
C ILE A 151 -12.80 -13.20 35.81
N ASN A 152 -14.07 -12.77 35.85
CA ASN A 152 -14.54 -11.58 36.56
C ASN A 152 -13.90 -10.25 36.13
N CYS A 153 -13.25 -10.19 34.97
CA CYS A 153 -12.66 -8.97 34.41
C CYS A 153 -13.36 -8.57 33.11
N PRO A 154 -13.30 -7.28 32.71
CA PRO A 154 -13.77 -6.85 31.41
C PRO A 154 -12.91 -7.44 30.28
N ILE A 155 -13.50 -7.56 29.09
CA ILE A 155 -12.81 -8.00 27.88
C ILE A 155 -11.69 -7.01 27.53
N LYS A 156 -10.49 -7.52 27.26
CA LYS A 156 -9.41 -6.75 26.62
C LYS A 156 -9.23 -7.20 25.18
N LEU A 157 -8.90 -6.23 24.31
CA LEU A 157 -8.64 -6.46 22.89
C LEU A 157 -7.18 -6.16 22.59
N LEU A 158 -6.47 -7.12 21.99
CA LEU A 158 -5.16 -6.89 21.35
C LEU A 158 -5.37 -6.73 19.85
N ARG A 159 -4.94 -5.60 19.29
CA ARG A 159 -5.07 -5.28 17.87
C ARG A 159 -3.72 -5.31 17.18
N VAL A 160 -3.61 -6.15 16.17
CA VAL A 160 -2.42 -6.32 15.34
C VAL A 160 -2.73 -5.71 13.96
N PRO A 161 -2.20 -4.52 13.63
CA PRO A 161 -2.40 -3.94 12.31
C PRO A 161 -1.70 -4.77 11.24
N LEU A 162 -2.34 -4.89 10.09
CA LEU A 162 -1.78 -5.54 8.91
C LEU A 162 -2.01 -4.66 7.67
N ARG A 163 -1.11 -4.76 6.70
CA ARG A 163 -1.19 -4.06 5.43
C ARG A 163 -1.48 -5.06 4.32
N VAL A 164 -2.66 -4.93 3.71
CA VAL A 164 -3.05 -5.73 2.54
C VAL A 164 -2.67 -4.97 1.26
N LEU A 165 -2.03 -5.66 0.33
CA LEU A 165 -1.74 -5.20 -1.03
C LEU A 165 -2.65 -5.93 -2.00
N GLU A 166 -3.05 -5.25 -3.07
CA GLU A 166 -3.96 -5.80 -4.06
C GLU A 166 -3.21 -6.56 -5.17
N VAL A 167 -3.81 -7.63 -5.67
CA VAL A 167 -3.34 -8.39 -6.85
C VAL A 167 -4.46 -8.39 -7.90
N ASN A 168 -4.77 -7.22 -8.45
CA ASN A 168 -5.88 -7.07 -9.40
C ASN A 168 -5.56 -7.60 -10.80
N GLY A 169 -6.56 -8.21 -11.45
CA GLY A 169 -6.58 -8.55 -12.88
C GLY A 169 -5.85 -9.83 -13.30
N PHE A 170 -5.08 -10.45 -12.40
CA PHE A 170 -4.26 -11.63 -12.72
C PHE A 170 -4.84 -12.95 -12.23
N MET A 171 -5.85 -12.91 -11.36
CA MET A 171 -6.52 -14.10 -10.83
C MET A 171 -7.54 -14.70 -11.82
N GLU A 172 -8.07 -13.89 -12.75
CA GLU A 172 -9.01 -14.35 -13.79
C GLU A 172 -8.29 -14.97 -15.01
N HIS A 173 -7.04 -14.61 -15.28
CA HIS A 173 -6.27 -15.10 -16.42
C HIS A 173 -5.74 -16.54 -16.25
N GLY A 174 -5.98 -17.17 -15.10
CA GLY A 174 -5.68 -18.60 -14.88
C GLY A 174 -6.68 -19.57 -15.50
N MET A 175 -7.79 -19.09 -16.08
CA MET A 175 -8.83 -19.96 -16.67
C MET A 175 -8.69 -20.20 -18.18
N CYS A 176 -7.66 -19.64 -18.83
CA CYS A 176 -7.42 -19.85 -20.27
C CYS A 176 -6.19 -20.73 -20.51
N GLY A 177 -6.24 -21.92 -19.90
CA GLY A 177 -5.25 -22.97 -20.05
C GLY A 177 -5.93 -24.34 -20.12
N ASP A 178 -6.87 -24.52 -21.05
CA ASP A 178 -7.16 -25.84 -21.63
C ASP A 178 -5.94 -26.30 -22.46
N SER A 179 -4.77 -26.31 -21.83
CA SER A 179 -3.64 -27.10 -22.29
C SER A 179 -3.66 -28.29 -21.36
N GLU A 180 -4.24 -29.40 -21.79
CA GLU A 180 -3.88 -30.70 -21.22
C GLU A 180 -2.35 -30.73 -21.16
N ASP A 181 -1.80 -30.76 -19.94
CA ASP A 181 -0.37 -30.77 -19.69
C ASP A 181 0.25 -32.02 -20.34
N LEU A 182 0.66 -31.92 -21.60
CA LEU A 182 1.55 -32.87 -22.27
C LEU A 182 3.00 -32.66 -21.79
N THR A 183 3.20 -32.51 -20.48
CA THR A 183 4.54 -32.53 -19.91
C THR A 183 4.89 -33.98 -19.53
N PRO A 184 6.07 -34.48 -19.93
CA PRO A 184 6.45 -35.85 -19.61
C PRO A 184 6.53 -36.01 -18.09
N THR A 185 5.63 -36.82 -17.53
CA THR A 185 5.54 -37.07 -16.09
C THR A 185 6.78 -37.84 -15.65
N ASN A 186 7.82 -37.12 -15.24
CA ASN A 186 9.03 -37.72 -14.70
C ASN A 186 8.74 -38.22 -13.28
N PRO A 187 8.75 -39.54 -13.03
CA PRO A 187 8.42 -40.13 -11.73
C PRO A 187 9.47 -39.88 -10.65
N PHE A 188 10.61 -39.24 -10.98
CA PHE A 188 11.66 -38.87 -10.02
C PHE A 188 11.67 -37.39 -9.63
N LEU A 189 10.80 -36.55 -10.23
CA LEU A 189 10.62 -35.18 -9.75
C LEU A 189 9.70 -35.23 -8.53
N GLU A 190 10.22 -34.78 -7.38
CA GLU A 190 9.44 -34.56 -6.16
C GLU A 190 8.13 -33.83 -6.49
N ILE A 191 7.02 -34.34 -5.95
CA ILE A 191 5.64 -33.84 -6.09
C ILE A 191 5.65 -32.35 -6.40
N GLN A 192 5.41 -31.98 -7.68
CA GLN A 192 5.27 -30.58 -8.08
C GLN A 192 4.25 -29.95 -7.15
N ARG A 193 4.72 -29.06 -6.28
CA ARG A 193 3.88 -28.30 -5.37
C ARG A 193 2.93 -27.53 -6.27
N ARG A 194 1.66 -27.95 -6.30
CA ARG A 194 0.64 -27.38 -7.19
C ARG A 194 0.67 -25.86 -7.02
N GLU A 195 1.04 -25.14 -8.07
CA GLU A 195 1.18 -23.69 -8.03
C GLU A 195 -0.13 -23.08 -7.54
N THR A 196 -0.07 -22.22 -6.53
CA THR A 196 -1.28 -21.58 -6.04
C THR A 196 -1.72 -20.51 -7.05
N PRO A 197 -3.02 -20.20 -7.15
CA PRO A 197 -3.48 -19.11 -8.03
C PRO A 197 -2.76 -17.77 -7.77
N LEU A 198 -2.34 -17.55 -6.52
CA LEU A 198 -1.53 -16.40 -6.12
C LEU A 198 -0.12 -16.44 -6.73
N ASP A 199 0.53 -17.60 -6.79
CA ASP A 199 1.85 -17.76 -7.40
C ASP A 199 1.80 -17.43 -8.90
N VAL A 200 0.78 -17.94 -9.58
CA VAL A 200 0.52 -17.64 -11.01
C VAL A 200 0.30 -16.14 -11.20
N ALA A 201 -0.53 -15.51 -10.35
CA ALA A 201 -0.81 -14.08 -10.41
C ALA A 201 0.47 -13.23 -10.21
N LEU A 202 1.33 -13.64 -9.27
CA LEU A 202 2.63 -13.00 -9.04
C LEU A 202 3.58 -13.14 -10.23
N GLN A 203 3.60 -14.32 -10.88
CA GLN A 203 4.40 -14.55 -12.07
C GLN A 203 3.91 -13.69 -13.25
N VAL A 204 2.60 -13.60 -13.48
CA VAL A 204 2.02 -12.72 -14.52
C VAL A 204 2.38 -11.27 -14.26
N MET A 205 2.20 -10.79 -13.02
CA MET A 205 2.60 -9.44 -12.62
C MET A 205 4.09 -9.20 -12.83
N GLN A 206 4.95 -10.18 -12.53
CA GLN A 206 6.38 -10.09 -12.79
C GLN A 206 6.69 -10.00 -14.29
N ASN A 207 6.01 -10.76 -15.13
CA ASN A 207 6.20 -10.70 -16.59
C ASN A 207 5.79 -9.34 -17.17
N ILE A 208 4.66 -8.79 -16.73
CA ILE A 208 4.17 -7.48 -17.20
C ILE A 208 5.13 -6.37 -16.79
N THR A 209 5.61 -6.42 -15.56
CA THR A 209 6.55 -5.43 -15.01
C THR A 209 8.00 -5.73 -15.41
N ALA A 210 8.33 -6.82 -16.08
CA ALA A 210 9.67 -7.02 -16.64
C ALA A 210 9.80 -6.40 -18.04
N ARG A 211 8.69 -6.29 -18.77
CA ARG A 211 8.65 -5.79 -20.15
C ARG A 211 9.10 -4.33 -20.21
N ARG A 212 10.08 -4.05 -21.07
CA ARG A 212 10.55 -2.70 -21.38
C ARG A 212 10.17 -2.37 -22.82
N THR A 213 9.28 -1.40 -22.98
CA THR A 213 8.85 -0.89 -24.27
C THR A 213 9.05 0.62 -24.28
N PRO A 214 10.10 1.14 -24.95
CA PRO A 214 10.34 2.57 -25.01
C PRO A 214 9.21 3.27 -25.77
N ASN A 215 8.53 4.20 -25.11
CA ASN A 215 7.47 5.01 -25.69
C ASN A 215 7.95 6.45 -25.81
N PHE A 216 7.81 7.01 -27.01
CA PHE A 216 8.25 8.37 -27.32
C PHE A 216 7.05 9.31 -27.40
N TYR A 217 7.12 10.42 -26.67
CA TYR A 217 6.09 11.44 -26.60
C TYR A 217 6.68 12.77 -27.07
N ASN A 218 6.12 13.35 -28.13
CA ASN A 218 6.47 14.70 -28.55
C ASN A 218 5.59 15.69 -27.79
N ILE A 219 6.18 16.39 -26.82
CA ILE A 219 5.49 17.39 -26.01
C ILE A 219 5.64 18.74 -26.70
N THR A 220 4.50 19.34 -27.04
CA THR A 220 4.39 20.58 -27.82
C THR A 220 3.56 21.61 -27.07
N ASN A 221 3.93 22.89 -27.20
CA ASN A 221 3.09 24.04 -26.83
C ASN A 221 2.48 24.64 -28.11
N THR A 222 1.57 25.61 -27.97
CA THR A 222 0.98 26.43 -29.04
C THR A 222 2.02 27.03 -29.98
N ARG A 223 3.23 27.37 -29.50
CA ARG A 223 4.33 27.91 -30.31
C ARG A 223 5.21 26.87 -31.01
N GLY A 224 5.08 25.58 -30.70
CA GLY A 224 5.93 24.53 -31.27
C GLY A 224 6.41 23.47 -30.28
N LYS A 225 7.40 22.67 -30.71
CA LYS A 225 7.90 21.52 -29.96
C LYS A 225 8.79 21.95 -28.80
N VAL A 226 8.51 21.43 -27.61
CA VAL A 226 9.30 21.71 -26.39
C VAL A 226 10.32 20.60 -26.15
N VAL A 227 9.89 19.34 -26.18
CA VAL A 227 10.79 18.20 -25.91
C VAL A 227 10.22 16.90 -26.48
N ARG A 228 11.09 15.96 -26.83
CA ARG A 228 10.72 14.56 -27.01
C ARG A 228 11.06 13.78 -25.75
N PHE A 229 10.06 13.30 -25.03
CA PHE A 229 10.21 12.48 -23.84
C PHE A 229 10.15 10.99 -24.20
N CYS A 230 11.08 10.18 -23.70
CA CYS A 230 11.08 8.73 -23.85
C CYS A 230 10.89 8.08 -22.48
N LEU A 231 9.84 7.29 -22.34
CA LEU A 231 9.59 6.47 -21.14
C LEU A 231 9.86 4.99 -21.48
N PHE A 232 10.78 4.35 -20.76
CA PHE A 232 11.22 2.98 -21.10
C PHE A 232 10.24 1.88 -20.71
N LYS A 233 9.24 2.19 -19.88
CA LYS A 233 8.33 1.23 -19.26
C LYS A 233 7.04 1.94 -18.84
N GLN A 234 5.88 1.27 -18.89
CA GLN A 234 4.61 1.86 -18.42
C GLN A 234 4.04 1.17 -17.18
N ALA A 235 4.56 -0.01 -16.85
CA ALA A 235 4.09 -0.86 -15.75
C ALA A 235 5.20 -1.07 -14.73
N TYR A 236 5.05 -0.51 -13.53
CA TYR A 236 6.07 -0.51 -12.49
C TYR A 236 5.63 -1.29 -11.25
N LYS A 237 6.58 -1.77 -10.46
CA LYS A 237 6.34 -2.30 -9.12
C LYS A 237 6.66 -1.25 -8.07
N LEU A 238 6.06 -1.39 -6.89
CA LEU A 238 6.47 -0.64 -5.70
C LEU A 238 7.98 -0.80 -5.46
N GLY A 239 8.69 0.31 -5.21
CA GLY A 239 10.13 0.32 -4.96
C GLY A 239 11.01 0.39 -6.21
N GLU A 240 10.44 0.34 -7.43
CA GLU A 240 11.20 0.60 -8.65
C GLU A 240 11.40 2.09 -8.92
N ASP A 241 12.37 2.41 -9.78
CA ASP A 241 12.56 3.76 -10.30
C ASP A 241 11.92 3.90 -11.69
N ILE A 242 11.20 5.01 -11.88
CA ILE A 242 10.72 5.44 -13.19
C ILE A 242 11.87 6.11 -13.91
N VAL A 243 12.39 5.45 -14.95
CA VAL A 243 13.48 5.95 -15.77
C VAL A 243 12.95 6.44 -17.12
N GLY A 244 13.39 7.62 -17.53
CA GLY A 244 13.09 8.19 -18.84
C GLY A 244 14.17 9.15 -19.33
N THR A 245 14.08 9.60 -20.58
CA THR A 245 15.00 10.58 -21.16
C THR A 245 14.25 11.71 -21.84
N PHE A 246 14.86 12.89 -21.81
CA PHE A 246 14.40 14.08 -22.50
C PHE A 246 15.37 14.41 -23.62
N ASP A 247 14.85 14.64 -24.82
CA ASP A 247 15.61 15.07 -25.98
C ASP A 247 15.06 16.41 -26.49
N PHE A 248 15.87 17.44 -26.29
CA PHE A 248 15.62 18.83 -26.69
C PHE A 248 16.30 19.18 -28.01
N SER A 249 16.99 18.24 -28.67
CA SER A 249 17.78 18.53 -29.89
C SER A 249 16.92 19.09 -31.03
N ASP A 250 15.68 18.61 -31.14
CA ASP A 250 14.69 19.05 -32.14
C ASP A 250 13.66 20.03 -31.54
N ALA A 251 13.95 20.68 -30.41
CA ALA A 251 13.02 21.60 -29.77
C ALA A 251 12.97 22.94 -30.52
N THR A 252 11.76 23.41 -30.81
CA THR A 252 11.52 24.75 -31.37
C THR A 252 11.50 25.81 -30.26
N ILE A 253 11.03 25.44 -29.08
CA ILE A 253 10.92 26.33 -27.93
C ILE A 253 11.96 25.94 -26.88
N PRO A 254 12.85 26.85 -26.44
CA PRO A 254 13.79 26.58 -25.36
C PRO A 254 13.07 26.29 -24.04
N CYS A 255 13.39 25.15 -23.44
CA CYS A 255 12.96 24.80 -22.09
C CYS A 255 14.03 25.24 -21.09
N VAL A 256 13.63 26.05 -20.11
CA VAL A 256 14.50 26.58 -19.06
C VAL A 256 14.68 25.57 -17.95
N GLN A 257 13.57 24.98 -17.50
CA GLN A 257 13.55 23.97 -16.47
C GLN A 257 12.31 23.11 -16.62
N PHE A 258 12.36 21.92 -16.04
CA PHE A 258 11.20 21.06 -15.94
C PHE A 258 11.15 20.39 -14.56
N SER A 259 9.96 19.95 -14.18
CA SER A 259 9.78 19.04 -13.07
C SER A 259 8.83 17.91 -13.41
N VAL A 260 9.07 16.75 -12.83
CA VAL A 260 8.24 15.55 -12.96
C VAL A 260 7.86 15.07 -11.57
N VAL A 261 6.57 14.93 -11.33
CA VAL A 261 6.03 14.53 -10.03
C VAL A 261 5.19 13.27 -10.18
N LEU A 262 5.46 12.26 -9.36
CA LEU A 262 4.57 11.11 -9.25
C LEU A 262 3.36 11.51 -8.40
N GLN A 263 2.17 11.43 -8.98
CA GLN A 263 0.92 11.80 -8.35
C GLN A 263 -0.06 10.63 -8.31
N SER A 264 -0.77 10.51 -7.19
CA SER A 264 -1.97 9.67 -7.10
C SER A 264 -3.21 10.51 -7.36
N GLU A 265 -4.18 9.94 -8.08
CA GLU A 265 -5.48 10.52 -8.38
C GLU A 265 -6.56 9.64 -7.76
N GLU A 266 -7.14 10.09 -6.64
CA GLU A 266 -8.25 9.42 -5.94
C GLU A 266 -9.58 10.03 -6.40
N GLU A 267 -10.35 9.28 -7.17
CA GLU A 267 -11.66 9.69 -7.66
C GLU A 267 -12.77 8.95 -6.91
N ILE A 268 -13.73 9.69 -6.34
CA ILE A 268 -14.94 9.09 -5.75
C ILE A 268 -15.87 8.67 -6.89
N ASN A 269 -16.38 7.45 -6.83
CA ASN A 269 -17.29 6.96 -7.86
C ASN A 269 -18.59 7.79 -7.90
N PRO A 270 -19.17 8.06 -9.08
CA PRO A 270 -20.30 8.96 -9.24
C PRO A 270 -21.50 8.69 -8.31
N GLY A 271 -21.85 7.41 -8.10
CA GLY A 271 -22.96 7.01 -7.20
C GLY A 271 -22.69 7.22 -5.72
N CYS A 272 -21.43 7.47 -5.33
CA CYS A 272 -21.01 7.70 -3.95
C CYS A 272 -20.63 9.17 -3.69
N LYS A 273 -20.79 10.07 -4.67
CA LYS A 273 -20.51 11.51 -4.48
C LYS A 273 -21.67 12.16 -3.75
N ARG A 274 -21.41 12.76 -2.59
CA ARG A 274 -22.40 13.62 -1.91
C ARG A 274 -22.61 14.95 -2.63
N TRP A 275 -21.62 15.40 -3.41
CA TRP A 275 -21.68 16.63 -4.20
C TRP A 275 -21.27 16.40 -5.65
N ALA A 276 -22.09 16.88 -6.59
CA ALA A 276 -21.91 16.62 -8.02
C ALA A 276 -20.60 17.18 -8.62
N LYS A 277 -20.07 18.28 -8.08
CA LYS A 277 -18.87 18.97 -8.60
C LYS A 277 -17.55 18.50 -7.98
N LEU A 278 -17.50 17.32 -7.36
CA LEU A 278 -16.25 16.85 -6.75
C LEU A 278 -15.29 16.29 -7.82
N GLY A 279 -14.18 17.02 -8.04
CA GLY A 279 -13.04 16.54 -8.80
C GLY A 279 -12.20 15.51 -8.03
N PRO A 280 -11.25 14.85 -8.70
CA PRO A 280 -10.38 13.88 -8.05
C PRO A 280 -9.44 14.56 -7.04
N ALA A 281 -9.15 13.87 -5.94
CA ALA A 281 -8.14 14.31 -4.98
C ALA A 281 -6.74 13.90 -5.48
N ILE A 282 -5.85 14.88 -5.62
CA ILE A 282 -4.50 14.67 -6.13
C ILE A 282 -3.50 14.79 -4.98
N VAL A 283 -2.60 13.82 -4.85
CA VAL A 283 -1.51 13.82 -3.86
C VAL A 283 -0.18 13.55 -4.56
N SER A 284 0.82 14.37 -4.26
CA SER A 284 2.18 14.27 -4.81
C SER A 284 3.09 13.46 -3.88
N TYR A 285 3.96 12.62 -4.45
CA TYR A 285 4.88 11.76 -3.71
C TYR A 285 6.34 12.13 -4.00
N SER A 286 6.91 11.56 -5.06
CA SER A 286 8.29 11.84 -5.48
C SER A 286 8.30 12.96 -6.51
N LYS A 287 9.29 13.86 -6.43
CA LYS A 287 9.50 14.95 -7.38
C LYS A 287 10.95 14.94 -7.88
N TYR A 288 11.10 15.04 -9.19
CA TYR A 288 12.36 15.32 -9.87
C TYR A 288 12.28 16.72 -10.49
N HIS A 289 13.36 17.50 -10.40
CA HIS A 289 13.43 18.85 -10.96
C HIS A 289 14.84 19.08 -11.51
N GLU A 290 14.90 19.71 -12.68
CA GLU A 290 16.16 20.04 -13.33
C GLU A 290 16.04 21.34 -14.12
N VAL A 291 17.09 22.16 -14.06
CA VAL A 291 17.27 23.34 -14.92
C VAL A 291 18.00 22.89 -16.18
N CYS A 292 17.34 22.96 -17.32
CA CYS A 292 17.77 22.35 -18.58
C CYS A 292 18.07 23.35 -19.70
N LEU A 293 18.25 24.63 -19.35
CA LEU A 293 18.58 25.67 -20.32
C LEU A 293 19.81 25.29 -21.15
N ASN A 294 19.68 25.29 -22.47
CA ASN A 294 20.70 24.90 -23.45
C ASN A 294 21.18 23.44 -23.38
N MET A 295 20.52 22.57 -22.61
CA MET A 295 20.80 21.14 -22.63
C MET A 295 20.11 20.49 -23.83
N LYS A 296 20.85 19.63 -24.56
CA LYS A 296 20.26 18.84 -25.66
C LYS A 296 19.56 17.58 -25.15
N ARG A 297 20.04 17.02 -24.05
CA ARG A 297 19.51 15.79 -23.46
C ARG A 297 19.55 15.86 -21.94
N SER A 298 18.58 15.24 -21.30
CA SER A 298 18.52 15.03 -19.85
C SER A 298 17.90 13.67 -19.55
N GLN A 299 18.02 13.19 -18.32
CA GLN A 299 17.48 11.92 -17.85
C GLN A 299 16.59 12.12 -16.62
N LEU A 300 15.60 11.24 -16.49
CA LEU A 300 14.72 11.15 -15.34
C LEU A 300 15.02 9.86 -14.58
N ILE A 301 15.20 9.96 -13.27
CA ILE A 301 15.13 8.83 -12.34
C ILE A 301 14.22 9.27 -11.20
N LEU A 302 13.02 8.71 -11.14
CA LEU A 302 12.00 9.09 -10.16
C LEU A 302 11.58 7.86 -9.33
N PRO A 303 11.94 7.80 -8.04
CA PRO A 303 11.70 6.61 -7.22
C PRO A 303 10.23 6.44 -6.86
N ILE A 304 9.71 5.21 -6.93
CA ILE A 304 8.37 4.84 -6.47
C ILE A 304 8.45 4.37 -5.01
N PRO A 305 7.86 5.07 -4.03
CA PRO A 305 8.01 4.68 -2.63
C PRO A 305 7.29 3.34 -2.32
N LEU A 306 7.92 2.50 -1.50
CA LEU A 306 7.37 1.19 -1.09
C LEU A 306 6.07 1.28 -0.27
N HIS A 307 5.81 2.43 0.37
CA HIS A 307 4.67 2.63 1.27
C HIS A 307 3.38 3.10 0.57
N ILE A 308 3.43 3.41 -0.73
CA ILE A 308 2.22 3.82 -1.48
C ILE A 308 1.34 2.61 -1.79
N THR A 309 0.08 2.86 -2.15
CA THR A 309 -0.85 1.80 -2.56
C THR A 309 -0.95 1.78 -4.08
N PRO A 310 -0.77 0.62 -4.74
CA PRO A 310 -1.01 0.44 -6.17
C PRO A 310 -2.40 0.91 -6.61
N ALA A 311 -2.60 1.05 -7.93
CA ALA A 311 -3.90 1.42 -8.47
C ALA A 311 -4.95 0.35 -8.11
N PHE A 312 -6.11 0.78 -7.62
CA PHE A 312 -7.20 -0.10 -7.21
C PHE A 312 -8.56 0.54 -7.48
N ALA A 313 -9.60 -0.28 -7.53
CA ALA A 313 -10.98 0.18 -7.66
C ALA A 313 -11.89 -0.52 -6.65
N THR A 314 -12.66 0.26 -5.89
CA THR A 314 -13.72 -0.25 -5.01
C THR A 314 -15.06 0.36 -5.41
N LYS A 315 -16.14 -0.04 -4.73
CA LYS A 315 -17.46 0.59 -4.88
C LYS A 315 -17.44 2.09 -4.56
N LEU A 316 -16.54 2.56 -3.69
CA LEU A 316 -16.51 3.95 -3.22
C LEU A 316 -15.57 4.83 -4.05
N VAL A 317 -14.36 4.36 -4.33
CA VAL A 317 -13.30 5.16 -4.96
C VAL A 317 -12.50 4.34 -5.95
N THR A 318 -11.87 5.06 -6.89
CA THR A 318 -10.87 4.54 -7.80
C THR A 318 -9.57 5.32 -7.60
N LEU A 319 -8.45 4.61 -7.43
CA LEU A 319 -7.12 5.19 -7.31
C LEU A 319 -6.33 4.95 -8.59
N LYS A 320 -5.82 6.01 -9.20
CA LYS A 320 -4.95 5.96 -10.40
C LYS A 320 -3.62 6.67 -10.13
N TRP A 321 -2.62 6.39 -10.96
CA TRP A 321 -1.30 6.99 -10.88
C TRP A 321 -0.94 7.72 -12.17
N ARG A 322 -0.29 8.88 -12.04
CA ARG A 322 0.18 9.68 -13.18
C ARG A 322 1.51 10.35 -12.88
N LEU A 323 2.28 10.58 -13.93
CA LEU A 323 3.40 11.51 -13.95
C LEU A 323 2.87 12.88 -14.36
N HIS A 324 3.10 13.87 -13.50
CA HIS A 324 2.75 15.26 -13.73
C HIS A 324 4.00 16.03 -14.09
N PHE A 325 4.05 16.52 -15.33
CA PHE A 325 5.15 17.29 -15.86
C PHE A 325 4.78 18.77 -15.84
N GLU A 326 5.71 19.58 -15.38
CA GLU A 326 5.64 21.04 -15.46
C GLU A 326 6.89 21.51 -16.20
N PHE A 327 6.72 22.17 -17.34
CA PHE A 327 7.81 22.75 -18.12
C PHE A 327 7.73 24.26 -18.04
N VAL A 328 8.89 24.89 -17.85
CA VAL A 328 9.04 26.34 -17.96
C VAL A 328 9.81 26.64 -19.23
N THR A 329 9.18 27.37 -20.14
CA THR A 329 9.70 27.68 -21.47
C THR A 329 9.93 29.18 -21.61
N THR A 330 10.80 29.59 -22.53
CA THR A 330 11.00 31.01 -22.82
C THR A 330 9.99 31.53 -23.85
N LEU A 331 9.54 32.76 -23.66
CA LEU A 331 8.72 33.49 -24.64
C LEU A 331 9.60 34.14 -25.71
N THR A 332 10.76 34.64 -25.30
CA THR A 332 11.73 35.31 -26.17
C THR A 332 12.83 34.34 -26.61
N PRO A 333 13.28 34.39 -27.87
CA PRO A 333 14.48 33.69 -28.30
C PRO A 333 15.66 34.19 -27.48
N LEU A 334 16.41 33.27 -26.87
CA LEU A 334 17.64 33.61 -26.16
C LEU A 334 18.67 34.07 -27.18
N THR A 335 18.79 35.38 -27.39
CA THR A 335 19.88 35.93 -28.18
C THR A 335 21.18 35.64 -27.45
N HIS A 336 22.04 34.82 -28.06
CA HIS A 336 23.45 34.81 -27.69
C HIS A 336 23.92 36.26 -27.83
N HIS A 337 24.30 36.91 -26.73
CA HIS A 337 25.08 38.14 -26.81
C HIS A 337 26.40 37.75 -27.48
N ASN A 338 26.46 37.81 -28.81
CA ASN A 338 27.69 37.85 -29.56
C ASN A 338 28.37 39.14 -29.15
N SER A 339 29.21 39.09 -28.12
CA SER A 339 30.10 40.19 -27.81
C SER A 339 31.10 40.31 -28.95
N SER A 340 30.77 41.14 -29.93
CA SER A 340 31.74 41.70 -30.87
C SER A 340 32.71 42.60 -30.09
N SER A 341 33.81 42.03 -29.60
CA SER A 341 35.15 42.63 -29.57
C SER A 341 36.08 41.83 -28.64
N ASN A 342 37.23 41.46 -29.17
CA ASN A 342 38.41 40.90 -28.49
C ASN A 342 38.59 41.37 -27.04
N ALA A 343 38.38 40.48 -26.07
CA ALA A 343 38.95 40.59 -24.74
C ALA A 343 39.05 39.18 -24.11
N TYR A 344 40.28 38.74 -23.83
CA TYR A 344 40.55 37.53 -23.08
C TYR A 344 39.80 37.57 -21.73
N GLY A 345 38.99 36.53 -21.42
CA GLY A 345 38.46 36.32 -20.07
C GLY A 345 37.02 36.79 -19.77
N LYS A 346 36.12 36.93 -20.76
CA LYS A 346 34.69 37.14 -20.45
C LYS A 346 34.04 35.85 -19.93
N VAL A 347 33.62 35.87 -18.67
CA VAL A 347 32.75 34.86 -18.06
C VAL A 347 31.37 34.98 -18.71
N LEU A 348 30.85 33.89 -19.26
CA LEU A 348 29.47 33.82 -19.75
C LEU A 348 28.53 34.00 -18.56
N GLN A 349 27.79 35.11 -18.53
CA GLN A 349 26.79 35.37 -17.50
C GLN A 349 25.40 35.10 -18.10
N GLY A 350 24.57 34.36 -17.37
CA GLY A 350 23.18 34.12 -17.75
C GLY A 350 22.36 35.43 -17.78
N PRO A 351 21.24 35.47 -18.50
CA PRO A 351 20.37 36.64 -18.52
C PRO A 351 19.85 36.95 -17.11
N SER A 352 19.77 38.24 -16.76
CA SER A 352 19.30 38.70 -15.44
C SER A 352 17.78 38.58 -15.27
N SER A 353 17.04 38.57 -16.37
CA SER A 353 15.59 38.34 -16.43
C SER A 353 15.26 37.55 -17.68
N LEU A 354 14.24 36.70 -17.60
CA LEU A 354 13.79 35.88 -18.71
C LEU A 354 12.27 35.82 -18.71
N ASP A 355 11.68 36.12 -19.86
CA ASP A 355 10.23 36.00 -20.04
C ASP A 355 9.86 34.52 -20.16
N ILE A 356 9.13 34.02 -19.18
CA ILE A 356 8.80 32.60 -19.06
C ILE A 356 7.31 32.32 -19.16
N GLU A 357 6.99 31.11 -19.61
CA GLU A 357 5.65 30.53 -19.58
C GLU A 357 5.74 29.09 -19.06
N THR A 358 4.78 28.72 -18.23
CA THR A 358 4.65 27.36 -17.71
C THR A 358 3.60 26.57 -18.48
N MET A 359 3.91 25.33 -18.82
CA MET A 359 2.94 24.37 -19.36
C MET A 359 2.94 23.07 -18.56
N ILE A 360 1.79 22.39 -18.57
CA ILE A 360 1.57 21.15 -17.84
C ILE A 360 1.29 20.02 -18.84
N TRP A 361 1.84 18.84 -18.56
CA TRP A 361 1.51 17.62 -19.28
C TRP A 361 1.38 16.46 -18.30
N ASN A 362 0.38 15.60 -18.47
CA ASN A 362 0.14 14.45 -17.59
C ASN A 362 0.23 13.15 -18.38
N LEU A 363 0.91 12.16 -17.82
CA LEU A 363 1.04 10.82 -18.40
C LEU A 363 0.61 9.77 -17.39
N PRO A 364 -0.44 8.97 -17.63
CA PRO A 364 -0.81 7.87 -16.75
C PRO A 364 0.27 6.81 -16.71
N VAL A 365 0.48 6.20 -15.55
CA VAL A 365 1.40 5.07 -15.35
C VAL A 365 0.73 3.99 -14.49
N ASN A 366 1.05 2.74 -14.76
CA ASN A 366 0.52 1.61 -13.98
C ASN A 366 1.53 1.23 -12.91
N ILE A 367 1.08 1.19 -11.65
CA ILE A 367 1.88 0.76 -10.51
C ILE A 367 1.20 -0.46 -9.89
N TYR A 368 1.97 -1.53 -9.74
CA TYR A 368 1.55 -2.83 -9.22
C TYR A 368 2.22 -3.12 -7.89
N SER A 369 1.61 -4.04 -7.14
CA SER A 369 2.18 -4.59 -5.92
C SER A 369 3.54 -5.23 -6.16
N THR A 370 4.30 -5.38 -5.08
CA THR A 370 5.51 -6.20 -5.06
C THR A 370 5.37 -7.30 -4.01
N THR A 371 6.38 -8.15 -3.88
CA THR A 371 6.41 -9.22 -2.89
C THR A 371 6.27 -8.65 -1.47
N PRO A 372 5.34 -9.14 -0.63
CA PRO A 372 5.09 -8.60 0.71
C PRO A 372 6.31 -8.57 1.63
N LEU A 373 7.22 -9.54 1.46
CA LEU A 373 8.50 -9.61 2.18
C LEU A 373 9.36 -8.36 1.93
N GLN A 374 9.45 -7.88 0.69
CA GLN A 374 10.23 -6.69 0.34
C GLN A 374 9.66 -5.44 1.02
N VAL A 375 8.33 -5.30 1.02
CA VAL A 375 7.66 -4.17 1.68
C VAL A 375 7.84 -4.24 3.19
N SER A 376 7.70 -5.44 3.77
CA SER A 376 7.87 -5.66 5.21
C SER A 376 9.27 -5.30 5.69
N GLN A 377 10.30 -5.72 4.95
CA GLN A 377 11.70 -5.41 5.24
C GLN A 377 12.01 -3.92 5.04
N GLY A 378 11.53 -3.33 3.95
CA GLY A 378 11.77 -1.92 3.63
C GLY A 378 11.12 -0.94 4.60
N LEU A 379 10.03 -1.33 5.27
CA LEU A 379 9.31 -0.48 6.24
C LEU A 379 9.67 -0.75 7.71
N GLN A 380 10.50 -1.76 8.00
CA GLN A 380 10.89 -2.16 9.37
C GLN A 380 9.69 -2.26 10.34
N ALA A 381 8.56 -2.73 9.84
CA ALA A 381 7.32 -2.70 10.60
C ALA A 381 7.33 -3.69 11.78
N GLN A 382 6.77 -3.28 12.91
CA GLN A 382 6.67 -4.10 14.12
C GLN A 382 5.90 -5.39 13.83
N THR A 383 6.49 -6.53 14.17
CA THR A 383 5.90 -7.86 13.95
C THR A 383 5.30 -8.48 15.20
N LYS A 384 5.72 -8.01 16.39
CA LYS A 384 5.27 -8.50 17.70
C LYS A 384 4.53 -7.40 18.44
N PHE A 385 3.30 -7.69 18.84
CA PHE A 385 2.45 -6.82 19.63
C PHE A 385 2.14 -7.51 20.95
N GLY A 386 1.95 -6.75 22.02
CA GLY A 386 1.64 -7.33 23.32
C GLY A 386 0.76 -6.43 24.16
N VAL A 387 0.03 -7.05 25.07
CA VAL A 387 -0.78 -6.38 26.08
C VAL A 387 -0.81 -7.23 27.34
N VAL A 388 -0.92 -6.57 28.49
CA VAL A 388 -1.03 -7.23 29.79
C VAL A 388 -2.49 -7.25 30.21
N ILE A 389 -3.01 -8.44 30.52
CA ILE A 389 -4.37 -8.62 31.04
C ILE A 389 -4.43 -8.80 32.55
#